data_AF-A0A0D7AD20-F1
#
_entry.id   AF-A0A0D7AD20-F1
#
_cell.length_a   1.000
_cell.length_b   1.000
_cell.length_c   1.000
_cell.angle_alpha   90.00
_cell.angle_beta   90.00
_cell.angle_gamma   90.00
#
_symmetry.space_group_name_H-M   'P 1'
#
loop_
_entity.id
_entity.type
_entity.pdbx_description
1 polymer ?
#
loop_
_entity_poly.entity_id
_entity_poly.type
_entity_poly.pdbx_seq_one_letter_code
_entity_poly.pdbx_strand_id
1 'polypeptide(L)'
;HASAKLAVMATQEHLERLAHGLHDSTDGDRPVPSQVQMCIDIYALALPRLTLRRKSISETIQPLLSEISALLGLISNDCNRSDGREILCHISQLARAALKWCTDAGTHPKEIGTVKNILKTCLDSTLVSLAHCICAALSSRTFKTCFPRLGSVTSPEEGWQEGEGAMNELLETYSLLDITTEKFADRTSIAGMIMLAHAPSERLSLSTLIPLLLPFLQTACSQNFAVDEALALTMKTLTRASTSPGCTLTEEHLFSLVTQLATLSSAHQNANVRFQAYRTLALLLNMAPSPIRFQIVRELIADTTLPPMQVAAVALLKEALAATNPPDIFWSPAFMQTFGPLLFRPISLSAAANSIVDFTSSYEGKYVIEVLNLYYVLLLRDASNKTGLRDKDNMKNVDRVMLAPLRAQMTRWI
;
A
#
# COMPACT_ATOMS: atom_id res chain seq x y z
N HIS A 1 -27.87 31.73 -22.53
CA HIS A 1 -26.87 32.22 -21.58
C HIS A 1 -27.52 32.56 -20.24
N ALA A 2 -27.48 31.65 -19.27
CA ALA A 2 -27.96 31.92 -17.91
C ALA A 2 -26.99 32.85 -17.15
N SER A 3 -27.51 33.60 -16.17
CA SER A 3 -26.72 34.44 -15.26
C SER A 3 -25.80 33.59 -14.40
N ALA A 4 -24.49 33.89 -14.38
CA ALA A 4 -23.50 33.13 -13.60
C ALA A 4 -23.80 33.15 -12.10
N LYS A 5 -24.30 34.27 -11.58
CA LYS A 5 -24.71 34.40 -10.17
C LYS A 5 -25.88 33.47 -9.84
N LEU A 6 -26.89 33.41 -10.71
CA LEU A 6 -28.03 32.52 -10.51
C LEU A 6 -27.63 31.06 -10.62
N ALA A 7 -26.73 30.72 -11.55
CA ALA A 7 -26.20 29.37 -11.68
C ALA A 7 -25.51 28.92 -10.39
N VAL A 8 -24.59 29.73 -9.84
CA VAL A 8 -23.90 29.41 -8.59
C VAL A 8 -24.87 29.27 -7.42
N MET A 9 -25.83 30.18 -7.27
CA MET A 9 -26.84 30.11 -6.20
C MET A 9 -27.73 28.86 -6.31
N ALA A 10 -28.18 28.52 -7.51
CA ALA A 10 -29.01 27.35 -7.75
C ALA A 10 -28.23 26.05 -7.52
N THR A 11 -26.96 26.00 -7.92
CA THR A 11 -26.09 24.86 -7.65
C THR A 11 -25.83 24.68 -6.16
N GLN A 12 -25.59 25.78 -5.43
CA GLN A 12 -25.41 25.72 -3.97
C GLN A 12 -26.67 25.19 -3.28
N GLU A 13 -27.84 25.75 -3.60
CA GLU A 13 -29.11 25.28 -3.04
C GLU A 13 -29.37 23.80 -3.39
N HIS A 14 -28.94 23.35 -4.57
CA HIS A 14 -29.06 21.94 -4.95
C HIS A 14 -28.09 21.04 -4.18
N LEU A 15 -26.84 21.46 -3.96
CA LEU A 15 -25.88 20.73 -3.11
C LEU A 15 -26.36 20.64 -1.66
N GLU A 16 -26.90 21.73 -1.11
CA GLU A 16 -27.52 21.73 0.22
C GLU A 16 -28.68 20.72 0.28
N ARG A 17 -29.58 20.72 -0.71
CA ARG A 17 -30.66 19.73 -0.79
C ARG A 17 -30.14 18.30 -0.89
N LEU A 18 -29.10 18.05 -1.69
CA LEU A 18 -28.49 16.72 -1.78
C LEU A 18 -27.95 16.29 -0.42
N ALA A 19 -27.22 17.17 0.29
CA ALA A 19 -26.69 16.86 1.61
C ALA A 19 -27.79 16.51 2.63
N HIS A 20 -28.93 17.21 2.61
CA HIS A 20 -30.06 16.91 3.50
C HIS A 20 -30.86 15.68 3.05
N GLY A 21 -30.98 15.45 1.74
CA GLY A 21 -31.78 14.39 1.14
C GLY A 21 -31.14 12.99 1.17
N LEU A 22 -29.87 12.87 1.57
CA LEU A 22 -29.19 11.57 1.72
C LEU A 22 -29.89 10.62 2.73
N HIS A 23 -30.78 11.13 3.58
CA HIS A 23 -31.57 10.33 4.51
C HIS A 23 -32.98 9.97 4.02
N ASP A 24 -33.53 10.70 3.05
CA ASP A 24 -34.89 10.52 2.52
C ASP A 24 -34.82 10.07 1.06
N SER A 25 -34.36 8.83 0.86
CA SER A 25 -34.12 8.24 -0.46
C SER A 25 -35.40 7.81 -1.16
N THR A 26 -36.16 8.75 -1.72
CA THR A 26 -37.18 8.43 -2.73
C THR A 26 -37.34 9.62 -3.69
N ASP A 27 -37.28 9.36 -5.00
CA ASP A 27 -37.73 10.23 -6.11
C ASP A 27 -36.72 11.10 -6.89
N GLY A 28 -35.44 10.69 -6.99
CA GLY A 28 -34.47 11.30 -7.93
C GLY A 28 -34.16 10.42 -9.15
N ASP A 29 -34.39 10.92 -10.38
CA ASP A 29 -34.07 10.23 -11.65
C ASP A 29 -32.57 9.98 -11.89
N ARG A 30 -31.67 10.64 -11.14
CA ARG A 30 -30.21 10.54 -11.31
C ARG A 30 -29.49 10.11 -10.03
N PRO A 31 -28.46 9.26 -10.11
CA PRO A 31 -27.60 8.94 -8.97
C PRO A 31 -26.95 10.20 -8.38
N VAL A 32 -26.79 10.23 -7.05
CA VAL A 32 -26.19 11.37 -6.34
C VAL A 32 -24.79 11.72 -6.85
N PRO A 33 -23.85 10.77 -7.09
CA PRO A 33 -22.52 11.11 -7.63
C PRO A 33 -22.59 11.88 -8.95
N SER A 34 -23.47 11.47 -9.87
CA SER A 34 -23.66 12.16 -11.15
C SER A 34 -24.25 13.57 -11.01
N GLN A 35 -25.11 13.80 -9.99
CA GLN A 35 -25.60 15.14 -9.68
C GLN A 35 -24.49 16.03 -9.12
N VAL A 36 -23.59 15.48 -8.29
CA VAL A 36 -22.42 16.21 -7.78
C VAL A 36 -21.45 16.57 -8.90
N GLN A 37 -21.16 15.65 -9.83
CA GLN A 37 -20.36 15.92 -11.03
C GLN A 37 -20.92 17.12 -11.82
N MET A 38 -22.24 17.13 -12.07
CA MET A 38 -22.91 18.24 -12.74
C MET A 38 -22.75 19.57 -11.99
N CYS A 39 -22.85 19.54 -10.65
CA CYS A 39 -22.64 20.74 -9.83
C CYS A 39 -21.22 21.30 -9.97
N ILE A 40 -20.22 20.42 -9.94
CA ILE A 40 -18.81 20.78 -10.13
C ILE A 40 -18.60 21.43 -11.50
N ASP A 41 -19.20 20.87 -12.56
CA ASP A 41 -19.13 21.44 -13.92
C ASP A 41 -19.80 22.80 -14.02
N ILE A 42 -20.99 22.96 -13.43
CA ILE A 42 -21.68 24.25 -13.41
C ILE A 42 -20.81 25.30 -12.71
N TYR A 43 -20.17 24.96 -11.58
CA TYR A 43 -19.23 25.85 -10.93
C TYR A 43 -18.02 26.17 -11.81
N ALA A 44 -17.42 25.18 -12.47
CA ALA A 44 -16.26 25.37 -13.35
C ALA A 44 -16.57 26.36 -14.49
N LEU A 45 -17.79 26.30 -15.03
CA LEU A 45 -18.28 27.18 -16.09
C LEU A 45 -18.76 28.55 -15.59
N ALA A 46 -19.35 28.62 -14.40
CA ALA A 46 -19.98 29.83 -13.88
C ALA A 46 -19.00 30.75 -13.15
N LEU A 47 -18.05 30.21 -12.38
CA LEU A 47 -17.12 31.00 -11.56
C LEU A 47 -16.32 32.02 -12.38
N PRO A 48 -15.70 31.67 -13.53
CA PRO A 48 -14.93 32.63 -14.33
C PRO A 48 -15.74 33.82 -14.86
N ARG A 49 -17.07 33.68 -14.89
CA ARG A 49 -18.01 34.70 -15.39
C ARG A 49 -18.60 35.57 -14.28
N LEU A 50 -18.26 35.32 -13.01
CA LEU A 50 -18.75 36.12 -11.89
C LEU A 50 -18.06 37.48 -11.83
N THR A 51 -18.85 38.54 -11.74
CA THR A 51 -18.35 39.89 -11.47
C THR A 51 -18.20 40.09 -9.97
N LEU A 52 -16.97 40.24 -9.50
CA LEU A 52 -16.67 40.51 -8.10
C LEU A 52 -16.93 41.99 -7.78
N ARG A 53 -17.69 42.27 -6.72
CA ARG A 53 -17.96 43.66 -6.28
C ARG A 53 -17.39 43.96 -4.90
N ARG A 54 -17.73 43.13 -3.91
CA ARG A 54 -17.37 43.35 -2.49
C ARG A 54 -16.51 42.25 -1.89
N LYS A 55 -16.60 41.04 -2.44
CA LYS A 55 -15.86 39.88 -1.96
C LYS A 55 -14.62 39.65 -2.80
N SER A 56 -13.56 39.16 -2.17
CA SER A 56 -12.40 38.62 -2.88
C SER A 56 -12.77 37.31 -3.59
N ILE A 57 -11.85 36.80 -4.42
CA ILE A 57 -12.03 35.49 -5.07
C ILE A 57 -12.01 34.40 -4.03
N SER A 58 -11.05 34.43 -3.10
CA SER A 58 -10.95 33.46 -2.00
C SER A 58 -12.22 33.40 -1.17
N GLU A 59 -12.77 34.55 -0.77
CA GLU A 59 -14.04 34.65 -0.02
C GLU A 59 -15.25 34.12 -0.79
N THR A 60 -15.17 34.09 -2.12
CA THR A 60 -16.24 33.58 -2.99
C THR A 60 -16.13 32.07 -3.18
N ILE A 61 -14.94 31.54 -3.44
CA ILE A 61 -14.75 30.11 -3.75
C ILE A 61 -14.68 29.22 -2.51
N GLN A 62 -14.17 29.72 -1.39
CA GLN A 62 -13.95 28.93 -0.18
C GLN A 62 -15.21 28.20 0.30
N PRO A 63 -16.37 28.86 0.52
CA PRO A 63 -17.57 28.17 0.99
C PRO A 63 -18.05 27.10 -0.01
N LEU A 64 -17.99 27.40 -1.31
CA LEU A 64 -18.46 26.48 -2.36
C LEU A 64 -17.64 25.18 -2.40
N LEU A 65 -16.31 25.30 -2.29
CA LEU A 65 -15.41 24.14 -2.32
C LEU A 65 -15.43 23.36 -1.01
N SER A 66 -15.63 24.05 0.12
CA SER A 66 -15.84 23.39 1.42
C SER A 66 -17.12 22.56 1.41
N GLU A 67 -18.20 23.05 0.81
CA GLU A 67 -19.47 22.32 0.69
C GLU A 67 -19.34 21.08 -0.21
N ILE A 68 -18.70 21.20 -1.37
CA ILE A 68 -18.40 20.05 -2.24
C ILE A 68 -17.58 19.00 -1.46
N SER A 69 -16.52 19.43 -0.78
CA SER A 69 -15.65 18.52 -0.03
C SER A 69 -16.41 17.80 1.09
N ALA A 70 -17.30 18.52 1.79
CA ALA A 70 -18.14 17.94 2.84
C ALA A 70 -19.13 16.92 2.27
N LEU A 71 -19.82 17.25 1.17
CA LEU A 71 -20.76 16.33 0.52
C LEU A 71 -20.04 15.08 0.00
N LEU A 72 -18.87 15.22 -0.62
CA LEU A 72 -18.07 14.09 -1.07
C LEU A 72 -17.62 13.18 0.08
N GLY A 73 -17.37 13.74 1.27
CA GLY A 73 -17.13 12.95 2.47
C GLY A 73 -18.34 12.13 2.94
N LEU A 74 -19.56 12.54 2.60
CA LEU A 74 -20.79 11.82 2.92
C LEU A 74 -21.10 10.73 1.89
N ILE A 75 -20.89 11.02 0.60
CA ILE A 75 -21.28 10.13 -0.51
C ILE A 75 -20.16 9.21 -1.01
N SER A 76 -18.96 9.30 -0.43
CA SER A 76 -17.79 8.58 -0.95
C SER A 76 -18.03 7.07 -1.02
N ASN A 77 -18.72 6.49 -0.04
CA ASN A 77 -18.99 5.06 0.02
C ASN A 77 -20.00 4.58 -1.04
N ASP A 78 -20.78 5.49 -1.61
CA ASP A 78 -21.76 5.20 -2.66
C ASP A 78 -21.16 5.36 -4.07
N CYS A 79 -19.95 5.91 -4.17
CA CYS A 79 -19.27 6.12 -5.45
C CYS A 79 -18.68 4.81 -5.96
N ASN A 80 -19.00 4.45 -7.20
CA ASN A 80 -18.28 3.37 -7.88
C ASN A 80 -16.93 3.86 -8.43
N ARG A 81 -16.15 2.94 -9.05
CA ARG A 81 -14.84 3.27 -9.64
C ARG A 81 -14.95 4.39 -10.69
N SER A 82 -15.92 4.31 -11.60
CA SER A 82 -16.13 5.31 -12.65
C SER A 82 -16.50 6.67 -12.06
N ASP A 83 -17.48 6.69 -11.16
CA ASP A 83 -17.97 7.93 -10.55
C ASP A 83 -16.85 8.69 -9.86
N GLY A 84 -16.06 7.99 -9.03
CA GLY A 84 -14.98 8.60 -8.28
C GLY A 84 -13.87 9.14 -9.19
N ARG A 85 -13.49 8.41 -10.24
CA ARG A 85 -12.48 8.86 -11.23
C ARG A 85 -12.94 10.09 -11.98
N GLU A 86 -14.19 10.10 -12.43
CA GLU A 86 -14.79 11.25 -13.10
C GLU A 86 -14.84 12.46 -12.17
N ILE A 87 -15.28 12.29 -10.92
CA ILE A 87 -15.28 13.39 -9.93
C ILE A 87 -13.87 13.97 -9.74
N LEU A 88 -12.83 13.12 -9.66
CA LEU A 88 -11.44 13.58 -9.58
C LEU A 88 -11.01 14.40 -10.81
N CYS A 89 -11.48 14.04 -12.00
CA CYS A 89 -11.28 14.82 -13.22
C CYS A 89 -12.04 16.16 -13.19
N HIS A 90 -13.33 16.13 -12.84
CA HIS A 90 -14.17 17.33 -12.78
C HIS A 90 -13.66 18.34 -11.72
N ILE A 91 -13.24 17.87 -10.54
CA ILE A 91 -12.69 18.75 -9.51
C ILE A 91 -11.35 19.36 -9.94
N SER A 92 -10.54 18.60 -10.69
CA SER A 92 -9.29 19.10 -11.30
C SER A 92 -9.58 20.22 -12.31
N GLN A 93 -10.57 20.03 -13.18
CA GLN A 93 -11.01 21.05 -14.13
C GLN A 93 -11.56 22.30 -13.43
N LEU A 94 -12.37 22.14 -12.38
CA LEU A 94 -12.85 23.24 -11.55
C LEU A 94 -11.69 24.02 -10.95
N ALA A 95 -10.68 23.33 -10.39
CA ALA A 95 -9.51 23.98 -9.81
C ALA A 95 -8.70 24.76 -10.87
N ARG A 96 -8.50 24.19 -12.06
CA ARG A 96 -7.84 24.87 -13.19
C ARG A 96 -8.62 26.12 -13.62
N ALA A 97 -9.93 26.02 -13.75
CA ALA A 97 -10.81 27.13 -14.15
C ALA A 97 -10.81 28.25 -13.09
N ALA A 98 -10.89 27.90 -11.80
CA ALA A 98 -10.86 28.85 -10.70
C ALA A 98 -9.49 29.56 -10.57
N LEU A 99 -8.38 28.82 -10.75
CA LEU A 99 -7.05 29.41 -10.77
C LEU A 99 -6.90 30.39 -11.94
N LYS A 100 -7.30 29.98 -13.14
CA LYS A 100 -7.25 30.83 -14.33
C LYS A 100 -8.10 32.09 -14.15
N TRP A 101 -9.30 31.97 -13.60
CA TRP A 101 -10.13 33.13 -13.28
C TRP A 101 -9.42 34.10 -12.34
N CYS A 102 -8.73 33.57 -11.32
CA CYS A 102 -7.96 34.38 -10.38
C CYS A 102 -6.80 35.13 -11.06
N THR A 103 -6.06 34.48 -11.97
CA THR A 103 -4.97 35.12 -12.71
C THR A 103 -5.47 36.15 -13.70
N ASP A 104 -6.53 35.83 -14.45
CA ASP A 104 -7.09 36.70 -15.50
C ASP A 104 -7.74 37.96 -14.91
N ALA A 105 -8.26 37.88 -13.67
CA ALA A 105 -8.82 39.02 -12.97
C ALA A 105 -7.77 40.06 -12.49
N GLY A 106 -6.47 39.85 -12.73
CA GLY A 106 -5.41 40.76 -12.30
C GLY A 106 -5.23 40.80 -10.78
N THR A 107 -5.54 39.70 -10.11
CA THR A 107 -5.58 39.59 -8.66
C THR A 107 -4.18 39.70 -8.03
N HIS A 108 -4.08 40.29 -6.83
CA HIS A 108 -2.82 40.46 -6.11
C HIS A 108 -2.14 39.09 -5.81
N PRO A 109 -0.80 38.94 -5.90
CA PRO A 109 -0.11 37.65 -5.72
C PRO A 109 -0.40 36.92 -4.40
N LYS A 110 -0.56 37.66 -3.29
CA LYS A 110 -0.94 37.08 -1.99
C LYS A 110 -2.30 36.38 -2.04
N GLU A 111 -3.26 36.98 -2.74
CA GLU A 111 -4.61 36.44 -2.89
C GLU A 111 -4.61 35.21 -3.80
N ILE A 112 -3.79 35.21 -4.87
CA ILE A 112 -3.55 34.00 -5.69
C ILE A 112 -2.99 32.87 -4.81
N GLY A 113 -2.07 33.16 -3.89
CA GLY A 113 -1.56 32.18 -2.93
C GLY A 113 -2.65 31.60 -2.03
N THR A 114 -3.56 32.45 -1.51
CA THR A 114 -4.74 32.00 -0.74
C THR A 114 -5.64 31.10 -1.56
N VAL A 115 -5.97 31.49 -2.80
CA VAL A 115 -6.78 30.68 -3.72
C VAL A 115 -6.12 29.32 -3.98
N LYS A 116 -4.81 29.29 -4.28
CA LYS A 116 -4.07 28.03 -4.47
C LYS A 116 -4.18 27.10 -3.26
N ASN A 117 -4.09 27.63 -2.04
CA ASN A 117 -4.25 26.85 -0.82
C ASN A 117 -5.68 26.30 -0.66
N ILE A 118 -6.71 27.09 -0.97
CA ILE A 118 -8.11 26.62 -0.93
C ILE A 118 -8.34 25.49 -1.94
N LEU A 119 -7.88 25.68 -3.17
CA LEU A 119 -7.97 24.66 -4.23
C LEU A 119 -7.24 23.38 -3.83
N LYS A 120 -6.02 23.51 -3.29
CA LYS A 120 -5.26 22.37 -2.76
C LYS A 120 -6.04 21.59 -1.71
N THR A 121 -6.61 22.28 -0.72
CA THR A 121 -7.36 21.61 0.36
C THR A 121 -8.57 20.84 -0.18
N CYS A 122 -9.28 21.41 -1.17
CA CYS A 122 -10.40 20.73 -1.82
C CYS A 122 -9.94 19.50 -2.61
N LEU A 123 -8.85 19.60 -3.37
CA LEU A 123 -8.25 18.46 -4.08
C LEU A 123 -7.79 17.37 -3.12
N ASP A 124 -7.07 17.73 -2.06
CA ASP A 124 -6.58 16.79 -1.04
C ASP A 124 -7.76 16.05 -0.38
N SER A 125 -8.81 16.77 0.02
CA SER A 125 -9.99 16.19 0.65
C SER A 125 -10.71 15.24 -0.31
N THR A 126 -10.91 15.66 -1.57
CA THR A 126 -11.58 14.86 -2.59
C THR A 126 -10.79 13.59 -2.90
N LEU A 127 -9.47 13.70 -3.05
CA LEU A 127 -8.57 12.58 -3.29
C LEU A 127 -8.65 11.55 -2.15
N VAL A 128 -8.62 12.01 -0.90
CA VAL A 128 -8.69 11.10 0.26
C VAL A 128 -10.05 10.40 0.32
N SER A 129 -11.16 11.13 0.13
CA SER A 129 -12.51 10.55 0.13
C SER A 129 -12.69 9.49 -0.97
N LEU A 130 -12.13 9.73 -2.15
CA LEU A 130 -12.32 8.88 -3.33
C LEU A 130 -11.13 7.97 -3.63
N ALA A 131 -10.17 7.81 -2.70
CA ALA A 131 -8.96 7.02 -2.93
C ALA A 131 -9.28 5.56 -3.33
N HIS A 132 -10.33 4.99 -2.74
CA HIS A 132 -10.79 3.63 -3.02
C HIS A 132 -11.36 3.46 -4.44
N CYS A 133 -11.74 4.55 -5.13
CA CYS A 133 -12.25 4.53 -6.50
C CYS A 133 -11.14 4.58 -7.56
N ILE A 134 -9.91 4.99 -7.19
CA ILE A 134 -8.80 5.18 -8.14
C ILE A 134 -8.49 3.87 -8.86
N CYS A 135 -8.18 2.81 -8.10
CA CYS A 135 -7.85 1.47 -8.60
C CYS A 135 -6.89 1.49 -9.81
N ALA A 136 -5.76 2.21 -9.72
CA ALA A 136 -4.77 2.33 -10.79
C ALA A 136 -3.80 1.13 -10.91
N ALA A 137 -3.99 0.11 -10.07
CA ALA A 137 -3.16 -1.10 -9.98
C ALA A 137 -1.66 -0.79 -9.86
N LEU A 138 -1.33 0.26 -9.12
CA LEU A 138 -0.01 0.85 -9.03
C LEU A 138 1.00 -0.11 -8.40
N SER A 139 0.62 -0.85 -7.35
CA SER A 139 1.47 -1.87 -6.73
C SER A 139 1.79 -2.99 -7.71
N SER A 140 0.82 -3.47 -8.49
CA SER A 140 1.02 -4.54 -9.46
C SER A 140 1.93 -4.13 -10.61
N ARG A 141 1.78 -2.91 -11.11
CA ARG A 141 2.65 -2.35 -12.15
C ARG A 141 4.07 -2.11 -11.64
N THR A 142 4.18 -1.57 -10.43
CA THR A 142 5.46 -1.38 -9.74
C THR A 142 6.13 -2.73 -9.50
N PHE A 143 5.38 -3.73 -9.06
CA PHE A 143 5.89 -5.08 -8.80
C PHE A 143 6.50 -5.70 -10.05
N LYS A 144 5.85 -5.60 -11.22
CA LYS A 144 6.42 -6.07 -12.50
C LYS A 144 7.76 -5.41 -12.82
N THR A 145 7.91 -4.13 -12.45
CA THR A 145 9.13 -3.35 -12.69
C THR A 145 10.24 -3.76 -11.71
N CYS A 146 9.92 -3.87 -10.42
CA CYS A 146 10.88 -4.22 -9.37
C CYS A 146 11.28 -5.70 -9.37
N PHE A 147 10.38 -6.60 -9.81
CA PHE A 147 10.57 -8.05 -9.77
C PHE A 147 10.23 -8.69 -11.14
N PRO A 148 11.00 -8.39 -12.21
CA PRO A 148 10.65 -8.80 -13.57
C PRO A 148 10.53 -10.31 -13.76
N ARG A 149 11.30 -11.10 -13.00
CA ARG A 149 11.23 -12.58 -13.03
C ARG A 149 9.93 -13.15 -12.43
N LEU A 150 9.24 -12.36 -11.61
CA LEU A 150 8.00 -12.76 -10.92
C LEU A 150 6.77 -12.03 -11.48
N GLY A 151 6.95 -11.13 -12.43
CA GLY A 151 5.90 -10.24 -12.94
C GLY A 151 4.75 -10.93 -13.66
N SER A 152 4.92 -12.19 -14.10
CA SER A 152 3.85 -12.97 -14.72
C SER A 152 2.75 -13.38 -13.75
N VAL A 153 3.03 -13.38 -12.44
CA VAL A 153 2.10 -13.84 -11.40
C VAL A 153 1.02 -12.80 -11.11
N THR A 154 1.33 -11.51 -11.29
CA THR A 154 0.42 -10.41 -10.94
C THR A 154 0.06 -9.63 -12.19
N SER A 155 -1.15 -9.81 -12.70
CA SER A 155 -1.69 -8.95 -13.77
C SER A 155 -2.44 -7.77 -13.16
N PRO A 156 -2.27 -6.55 -13.69
CA PRO A 156 -3.12 -5.41 -13.33
C PRO A 156 -4.59 -5.77 -13.57
N GLU A 157 -5.47 -5.31 -12.69
CA GLU A 157 -6.93 -5.41 -12.88
C GLU A 157 -7.37 -4.63 -14.11
N GLU A 158 -8.42 -5.07 -14.81
CA GLU A 158 -8.98 -4.32 -15.93
C GLU A 158 -9.46 -2.91 -15.52
N GLY A 159 -9.34 -1.94 -16.44
CA GLY A 159 -9.76 -0.55 -16.19
C GLY A 159 -8.79 0.26 -15.31
N TRP A 160 -7.58 -0.21 -15.07
CA TRP A 160 -6.55 0.51 -14.29
C TRP A 160 -6.07 1.80 -14.97
N GLN A 161 -6.12 1.85 -16.31
CA GLN A 161 -5.66 2.97 -17.12
C GLN A 161 -6.47 4.24 -16.87
N GLU A 162 -7.78 4.11 -16.66
CA GLU A 162 -8.65 5.25 -16.31
C GLU A 162 -8.30 5.82 -14.93
N GLY A 163 -7.99 4.94 -13.97
CA GLY A 163 -7.49 5.34 -12.65
C GLY A 163 -6.16 6.09 -12.74
N GLU A 164 -5.23 5.61 -13.57
CA GLU A 164 -4.00 6.35 -13.88
C GLU A 164 -4.29 7.69 -14.56
N GLY A 165 -5.22 7.74 -15.51
CA GLY A 165 -5.63 8.96 -16.19
C GLY A 165 -6.14 10.03 -15.22
N ALA A 166 -7.03 9.66 -14.31
CA ALA A 166 -7.53 10.56 -13.26
C ALA A 166 -6.41 11.10 -12.36
N MET A 167 -5.45 10.25 -11.99
CA MET A 167 -4.30 10.66 -11.17
C MET A 167 -3.32 11.56 -11.94
N ASN A 168 -3.15 11.37 -13.25
CA ASN A 168 -2.35 12.25 -14.09
C ASN A 168 -2.98 13.64 -14.20
N GLU A 169 -4.30 13.73 -14.38
CA GLU A 169 -5.04 15.00 -14.41
C GLU A 169 -4.88 15.77 -13.08
N LEU A 170 -4.93 15.05 -11.95
CA LEU A 170 -4.64 15.60 -10.63
C LEU A 170 -3.19 16.08 -10.53
N LEU A 171 -2.20 15.27 -10.90
CA LEU A 171 -0.78 15.61 -10.85
C LEU A 171 -0.48 16.90 -11.63
N GLU A 172 -1.01 17.02 -12.83
CA GLU A 172 -0.92 18.23 -13.65
C GLU A 172 -1.58 19.44 -12.96
N THR A 173 -2.75 19.24 -12.35
CA THR A 173 -3.46 20.31 -11.61
C THR A 173 -2.66 20.77 -10.39
N TYR A 174 -2.10 19.85 -9.61
CA TYR A 174 -1.21 20.18 -8.50
C TYR A 174 0.04 20.93 -8.99
N SER A 175 0.61 20.56 -10.14
CA SER A 175 1.72 21.28 -10.74
C SER A 175 1.35 22.73 -11.09
N LEU A 176 0.13 22.99 -11.60
CA LEU A 176 -0.37 24.34 -11.88
C LEU A 176 -0.57 25.18 -10.60
N LEU A 177 -0.82 24.53 -9.47
CA LEU A 177 -0.88 25.15 -8.14
C LEU A 177 0.51 25.37 -7.51
N ASP A 178 1.60 25.14 -8.26
CA ASP A 178 2.99 25.13 -7.80
C ASP A 178 3.25 24.11 -6.67
N ILE A 179 2.54 22.97 -6.67
CA ILE A 179 2.73 21.91 -5.69
C ILE A 179 3.56 20.81 -6.34
N THR A 180 4.80 20.68 -5.89
CA THR A 180 5.77 19.72 -6.43
C THR A 180 5.86 18.47 -5.57
N THR A 181 6.55 17.44 -6.07
CA THR A 181 6.89 16.22 -5.33
C THR A 181 7.56 16.49 -4.00
N GLU A 182 8.44 17.49 -3.94
CA GLU A 182 9.13 17.88 -2.72
C GLU A 182 8.15 18.44 -1.68
N LYS A 183 7.20 19.28 -2.12
CA LYS A 183 6.17 19.83 -1.23
C LYS A 183 5.21 18.78 -0.67
N PHE A 184 4.96 17.69 -1.40
CA PHE A 184 4.22 16.56 -0.86
C PHE A 184 5.02 15.80 0.20
N ALA A 185 6.35 15.69 0.03
CA ALA A 185 7.21 15.04 1.01
C ALA A 185 7.37 15.89 2.30
N ASP A 186 7.35 17.21 2.18
CA ASP A 186 7.44 18.13 3.33
C ASP A 186 6.22 18.07 4.26
N ARG A 187 5.07 17.62 3.76
CA ARG A 187 3.83 17.51 4.52
C ARG A 187 3.35 16.07 4.53
N THR A 188 3.46 15.42 5.68
CA THR A 188 2.97 14.04 5.94
C THR A 188 1.44 13.97 5.92
N SER A 189 0.80 14.25 4.78
CA SER A 189 -0.63 14.05 4.59
C SER A 189 -0.90 12.82 3.74
N ILE A 190 -2.03 12.16 3.98
CA ILE A 190 -2.44 10.97 3.22
C ILE A 190 -2.56 11.29 1.72
N ALA A 191 -3.18 12.43 1.37
CA ALA A 191 -3.23 12.93 0.00
C ALA A 191 -1.82 13.08 -0.60
N GLY A 192 -0.89 13.68 0.13
CA GLY A 192 0.50 13.82 -0.29
C GLY A 192 1.17 12.48 -0.55
N MET A 193 0.94 11.48 0.30
CA MET A 193 1.48 10.13 0.14
C MET A 193 0.91 9.39 -1.08
N ILE A 194 -0.40 9.52 -1.33
CA ILE A 194 -1.03 9.00 -2.55
C ILE A 194 -0.40 9.68 -3.77
N MET A 195 -0.32 11.02 -3.78
CA MET A 195 0.29 11.76 -4.88
C MET A 195 1.77 11.37 -5.10
N LEU A 196 2.54 11.16 -4.04
CA LEU A 196 3.93 10.70 -4.11
C LEU A 196 4.08 9.31 -4.71
N ALA A 197 3.14 8.40 -4.44
CA ALA A 197 3.15 7.06 -5.01
C ALA A 197 2.97 7.09 -6.54
N HIS A 198 2.10 8.00 -7.02
CA HIS A 198 1.82 8.19 -8.45
C HIS A 198 2.85 9.05 -9.17
N ALA A 199 3.48 10.01 -8.48
CA ALA A 199 4.46 10.90 -9.08
C ALA A 199 5.81 10.19 -9.36
N PRO A 200 6.65 10.73 -10.27
CA PRO A 200 8.02 10.27 -10.46
C PRO A 200 8.84 10.53 -9.19
N SER A 201 9.08 9.49 -8.38
CA SER A 201 9.75 9.63 -7.08
C SER A 201 11.28 9.74 -7.17
N GLU A 202 11.87 9.70 -8.37
CA GLU A 202 13.32 9.63 -8.60
C GLU A 202 14.10 10.81 -8.02
N ARG A 203 13.45 11.95 -7.85
CA ARG A 203 14.07 13.19 -7.36
C ARG A 203 14.18 13.25 -5.83
N LEU A 204 13.38 12.47 -5.11
CA LEU A 204 13.35 12.53 -3.64
C LEU A 204 14.46 11.67 -3.04
N SER A 205 15.09 12.21 -1.99
CA SER A 205 16.11 11.50 -1.23
C SER A 205 15.49 10.35 -0.43
N LEU A 206 16.23 9.25 -0.28
CA LEU A 206 15.76 8.10 0.51
C LEU A 206 15.58 8.47 1.99
N SER A 207 16.44 9.34 2.52
CA SER A 207 16.31 9.90 3.88
C SER A 207 15.01 10.66 4.10
N THR A 208 14.42 11.25 3.05
CA THR A 208 13.10 11.90 3.13
C THR A 208 11.99 10.87 3.01
N LEU A 209 12.12 9.87 2.12
CA LEU A 209 11.04 8.91 1.85
C LEU A 209 10.83 7.89 2.97
N ILE A 210 11.91 7.35 3.55
CA ILE A 210 11.82 6.26 4.55
C ILE A 210 10.94 6.63 5.76
N PRO A 211 11.11 7.82 6.40
CA PRO A 211 10.25 8.22 7.52
C PRO A 211 8.78 8.36 7.14
N LEU A 212 8.48 8.66 5.88
CA LEU A 212 7.10 8.80 5.38
C LEU A 212 6.41 7.45 5.18
N LEU A 213 7.18 6.39 4.86
CA LEU A 213 6.61 5.06 4.58
C LEU A 213 5.92 4.45 5.79
N LEU A 214 6.49 4.62 7.00
CA LEU A 214 5.97 3.98 8.21
C LEU A 214 4.54 4.38 8.56
N PRO A 215 4.21 5.67 8.74
CA PRO A 215 2.84 6.07 9.04
C PRO A 215 1.89 5.70 7.90
N PHE A 216 2.34 5.76 6.64
CA PHE A 216 1.49 5.43 5.50
C PHE A 216 1.15 3.93 5.43
N LEU A 217 2.14 3.06 5.62
CA LEU A 217 1.92 1.62 5.73
C LEU A 217 1.06 1.27 6.94
N GLN A 218 1.28 1.93 8.10
CA GLN A 218 0.47 1.70 9.29
C GLN A 218 -1.00 2.05 9.05
N THR A 219 -1.29 3.17 8.39
CA THR A 219 -2.66 3.52 7.96
C THR A 219 -3.21 2.48 6.98
N ALA A 220 -2.41 2.07 5.99
CA ALA A 220 -2.83 1.04 5.02
C ALA A 220 -3.15 -0.31 5.68
N CYS A 221 -2.35 -0.77 6.64
CA CYS A 221 -2.58 -2.00 7.40
C CYS A 221 -3.84 -1.92 8.27
N SER A 222 -3.99 -0.83 9.02
CA SER A 222 -5.04 -0.70 10.04
C SER A 222 -6.40 -0.36 9.46
N GLN A 223 -6.46 0.41 8.38
CA GLN A 223 -7.70 0.90 7.78
C GLN A 223 -8.03 0.28 6.42
N ASN A 224 -7.13 -0.56 5.89
CA ASN A 224 -7.24 -1.09 4.52
C ASN A 224 -7.40 0.03 3.47
N PHE A 225 -6.74 1.17 3.71
CA PHE A 225 -6.87 2.40 2.93
C PHE A 225 -5.59 2.66 2.12
N ALA A 226 -5.72 2.98 0.82
CA ALA A 226 -4.60 3.27 -0.08
C ALA A 226 -3.44 2.24 -0.04
N VAL A 227 -3.79 0.96 0.10
CA VAL A 227 -2.81 -0.15 0.21
C VAL A 227 -1.99 -0.28 -1.07
N ASP A 228 -2.62 -0.06 -2.23
CA ASP A 228 -1.99 -0.13 -3.55
C ASP A 228 -0.85 0.91 -3.66
N GLU A 229 -1.12 2.14 -3.24
CA GLU A 229 -0.19 3.26 -3.25
C GLU A 229 0.92 3.08 -2.21
N ALA A 230 0.57 2.68 -0.98
CA ALA A 230 1.54 2.47 0.09
C ALA A 230 2.54 1.37 -0.26
N LEU A 231 2.06 0.25 -0.81
CA LEU A 231 2.91 -0.86 -1.22
C LEU A 231 3.78 -0.50 -2.43
N ALA A 232 3.21 0.21 -3.43
CA ALA A 232 3.96 0.68 -4.58
C ALA A 232 5.10 1.64 -4.18
N LEU A 233 4.81 2.63 -3.34
CA LEU A 233 5.80 3.59 -2.88
C LEU A 233 6.90 2.91 -2.05
N THR A 234 6.54 1.93 -1.23
CA THR A 234 7.49 1.11 -0.46
C THR A 234 8.41 0.31 -1.39
N MET A 235 7.84 -0.40 -2.38
CA MET A 235 8.63 -1.17 -3.36
C MET A 235 9.61 -0.28 -4.15
N LYS A 236 9.13 0.87 -4.65
CA LYS A 236 9.98 1.84 -5.37
C LYS A 236 11.13 2.32 -4.48
N THR A 237 10.82 2.68 -3.23
CA THR A 237 11.81 3.22 -2.29
C THR A 237 12.86 2.17 -1.92
N LEU A 238 12.45 0.95 -1.57
CA LEU A 238 13.37 -0.12 -1.20
C LEU A 238 14.22 -0.60 -2.38
N THR A 239 13.65 -0.68 -3.59
CA THR A 239 14.41 -1.06 -4.79
C THR A 239 15.48 -0.01 -5.14
N ARG A 240 15.16 1.27 -4.99
CA ARG A 240 16.14 2.35 -5.15
C ARG A 240 17.22 2.28 -4.06
N ALA A 241 16.83 2.03 -2.83
CA ALA A 241 17.76 1.90 -1.71
C ALA A 241 18.71 0.70 -1.87
N SER A 242 18.23 -0.45 -2.37
CA SER A 242 19.06 -1.65 -2.56
C SER A 242 20.11 -1.51 -3.67
N THR A 243 19.88 -0.60 -4.62
CA THR A 243 20.81 -0.30 -5.72
C THR A 243 21.72 0.89 -5.45
N SER A 244 21.44 1.67 -4.40
CA SER A 244 22.19 2.87 -4.05
C SER A 244 23.29 2.56 -3.01
N PRO A 245 24.58 2.66 -3.38
CA PRO A 245 25.67 2.42 -2.43
C PRO A 245 25.63 3.44 -1.29
N GLY A 246 25.70 2.97 -0.05
CA GLY A 246 25.72 3.81 1.15
C GLY A 246 24.35 4.12 1.75
N CYS A 247 23.25 3.68 1.15
CA CYS A 247 21.94 3.75 1.81
C CYS A 247 21.78 2.58 2.78
N THR A 248 21.91 2.86 4.08
CA THR A 248 21.63 1.89 5.14
C THR A 248 20.36 2.27 5.89
N LEU A 249 19.41 1.35 5.98
CA LEU A 249 18.26 1.50 6.87
C LEU A 249 18.72 1.34 8.33
N THR A 250 18.23 2.20 9.22
CA THR A 250 18.45 1.99 10.66
C THR A 250 17.67 0.75 11.11
N GLU A 251 18.11 0.13 12.21
CA GLU A 251 17.43 -1.04 12.78
C GLU A 251 15.97 -0.74 13.10
N GLU A 252 15.68 0.42 13.68
CA GLU A 252 14.30 0.86 13.99
C GLU A 252 13.40 0.89 12.75
N HIS A 253 13.89 1.45 11.63
CA HIS A 253 13.13 1.45 10.37
C HIS A 253 12.93 0.03 9.85
N LEU A 254 13.94 -0.84 9.93
CA LEU A 254 13.84 -2.24 9.51
C LEU A 254 12.76 -2.98 10.30
N PHE A 255 12.82 -2.97 11.63
CA PHE A 255 11.85 -3.66 12.48
C PHE A 255 10.42 -3.13 12.28
N SER A 256 10.27 -1.82 12.12
CA SER A 256 8.96 -1.20 11.92
C SER A 256 8.36 -1.60 10.56
N LEU A 257 9.16 -1.54 9.48
CA LEU A 257 8.70 -1.96 8.14
C LEU A 257 8.41 -3.46 8.07
N VAL A 258 9.23 -4.29 8.73
CA VAL A 258 9.01 -5.74 8.81
C VAL A 258 7.66 -6.04 9.44
N THR A 259 7.34 -5.41 10.57
CA THR A 259 6.07 -5.62 11.28
C THR A 259 4.87 -5.32 10.37
N GLN A 260 4.89 -4.19 9.66
CA GLN A 260 3.80 -3.80 8.76
C GLN A 260 3.69 -4.75 7.55
N LEU A 261 4.80 -5.06 6.88
CA LEU A 261 4.80 -5.93 5.70
C LEU A 261 4.46 -7.39 6.06
N ALA A 262 4.88 -7.87 7.23
CA ALA A 262 4.51 -9.18 7.74
C ALA A 262 3.01 -9.29 8.01
N THR A 263 2.41 -8.23 8.55
CA THR A 263 0.96 -8.13 8.77
C THR A 263 0.20 -8.16 7.44
N LEU A 264 0.58 -7.31 6.48
CA LEU A 264 -0.06 -7.26 5.15
C LEU A 264 0.04 -8.57 4.39
N SER A 265 1.22 -9.19 4.39
CA SER A 265 1.44 -10.47 3.70
C SER A 265 0.68 -11.65 4.31
N SER A 266 0.30 -11.56 5.59
CA SER A 266 -0.41 -12.63 6.28
C SER A 266 -1.92 -12.46 6.28
N ALA A 267 -2.40 -11.24 6.53
CA ALA A 267 -3.80 -11.00 6.90
C ALA A 267 -4.63 -10.30 5.80
N HIS A 268 -4.02 -9.71 4.78
CA HIS A 268 -4.76 -8.99 3.75
C HIS A 268 -5.68 -9.93 2.94
N GLN A 269 -6.88 -9.49 2.57
CA GLN A 269 -7.87 -10.35 1.89
C GLN A 269 -7.48 -10.70 0.45
N ASN A 270 -6.89 -9.74 -0.27
CA ASN A 270 -6.40 -9.94 -1.64
C ASN A 270 -5.07 -10.73 -1.66
N ALA A 271 -5.04 -11.85 -2.39
CA ALA A 271 -3.87 -12.71 -2.52
C ALA A 271 -2.68 -12.04 -3.23
N ASN A 272 -2.93 -11.16 -4.21
CA ASN A 272 -1.87 -10.44 -4.93
C ASN A 272 -1.17 -9.46 -3.99
N VAL A 273 -1.93 -8.72 -3.18
CA VAL A 273 -1.36 -7.82 -2.17
C VAL A 273 -0.53 -8.61 -1.15
N ARG A 274 -1.04 -9.76 -0.68
CA ARG A 274 -0.26 -10.63 0.22
C ARG A 274 1.08 -11.04 -0.38
N PHE A 275 1.06 -11.49 -1.62
CA PHE A 275 2.26 -11.93 -2.35
C PHE A 275 3.25 -10.78 -2.59
N GLN A 276 2.77 -9.62 -3.02
CA GLN A 276 3.60 -8.43 -3.25
C GLN A 276 4.21 -7.92 -1.95
N ALA A 277 3.44 -7.89 -0.85
CA ALA A 277 3.95 -7.54 0.48
C ALA A 277 5.02 -8.52 0.95
N TYR A 278 4.82 -9.83 0.76
CA TYR A 278 5.82 -10.85 1.09
C TYR A 278 7.13 -10.67 0.30
N ARG A 279 7.05 -10.38 -1.00
CA ARG A 279 8.25 -10.13 -1.83
C ARG A 279 8.93 -8.81 -1.48
N THR A 280 8.15 -7.80 -1.08
CA THR A 280 8.69 -6.54 -0.56
C THR A 280 9.40 -6.77 0.78
N LEU A 281 8.86 -7.61 1.66
CA LEU A 281 9.52 -8.04 2.89
C LEU A 281 10.82 -8.79 2.60
N ALA A 282 10.85 -9.70 1.63
CA ALA A 282 12.06 -10.40 1.22
C ALA A 282 13.15 -9.42 0.71
N LEU A 283 12.76 -8.41 -0.07
CA LEU A 283 13.67 -7.34 -0.51
C LEU A 283 14.23 -6.56 0.68
N LEU A 284 13.37 -6.15 1.61
CA LEU A 284 13.77 -5.45 2.84
C LEU A 284 14.78 -6.25 3.66
N LEU A 285 14.51 -7.55 3.88
CA LEU A 285 15.40 -8.42 4.63
C LEU A 285 16.76 -8.59 3.94
N ASN A 286 16.80 -8.66 2.62
CA ASN A 286 18.06 -8.76 1.89
C ASN A 286 18.93 -7.48 1.98
N MET A 287 18.35 -6.35 2.36
CA MET A 287 19.09 -5.13 2.66
C MET A 287 19.62 -5.07 4.09
N ALA A 288 19.07 -5.88 5.01
CA ALA A 288 19.48 -5.87 6.41
C ALA A 288 20.85 -6.55 6.59
N PRO A 289 21.71 -6.06 7.51
CA PRO A 289 22.93 -6.75 7.91
C PRO A 289 22.61 -8.19 8.38
N SER A 290 23.49 -9.16 8.07
CA SER A 290 23.23 -10.58 8.37
C SER A 290 22.81 -10.87 9.81
N PRO A 291 23.42 -10.28 10.87
CA PRO A 291 22.96 -10.49 12.25
C PRO A 291 21.53 -10.01 12.50
N ILE A 292 21.16 -8.85 11.95
CA ILE A 292 19.81 -8.28 12.08
C ILE A 292 18.81 -9.10 11.27
N ARG A 293 19.16 -9.49 10.03
CA ARG A 293 18.33 -10.40 9.23
C ARG A 293 18.09 -11.72 9.96
N PHE A 294 19.12 -12.28 10.59
CA PHE A 294 19.03 -13.52 11.36
C PHE A 294 18.07 -13.39 12.55
N GLN A 295 18.17 -12.29 13.29
CA GLN A 295 17.26 -11.98 14.40
C GLN A 295 15.81 -11.81 13.91
N ILE A 296 15.59 -11.01 12.86
CA ILE A 296 14.25 -10.75 12.34
C ILE A 296 13.58 -12.05 11.87
N VAL A 297 14.29 -12.87 11.10
CA VAL A 297 13.75 -14.15 10.61
C VAL A 297 13.41 -15.09 11.79
N ARG A 298 14.22 -15.09 12.85
CA ARG A 298 13.91 -15.84 14.08
C ARG A 298 12.61 -15.35 14.70
N GLU A 299 12.42 -14.04 14.83
CA GLU A 299 11.22 -13.45 15.42
C GLU A 299 9.97 -13.77 14.59
N LEU A 300 10.06 -13.68 13.26
CA LEU A 300 8.96 -14.04 12.36
C LEU A 300 8.57 -15.52 12.44
N ILE A 301 9.54 -16.42 12.60
CA ILE A 301 9.26 -17.86 12.79
C ILE A 301 8.66 -18.13 14.17
N ALA A 302 9.11 -17.41 15.20
CA ALA A 302 8.65 -17.59 16.57
C ALA A 302 7.24 -17.01 16.83
N ASP A 303 6.79 -16.04 16.02
CA ASP A 303 5.52 -15.35 16.22
C ASP A 303 4.30 -16.21 15.85
N THR A 304 3.67 -16.80 16.86
CA THR A 304 2.47 -17.65 16.68
C THR A 304 1.19 -16.86 16.39
N THR A 305 1.22 -15.52 16.46
CA THR A 305 0.03 -14.68 16.20
C THR A 305 -0.26 -14.52 14.71
N LEU A 306 0.75 -14.73 13.87
CA LEU A 306 0.65 -14.69 12.41
C LEU A 306 1.05 -16.04 11.79
N PRO A 307 0.22 -17.09 11.89
CA PRO A 307 0.57 -18.41 11.37
C PRO A 307 1.04 -18.38 9.89
N PRO A 308 0.33 -17.72 8.94
CA PRO A 308 0.82 -17.64 7.56
C PRO A 308 2.25 -17.07 7.44
N MET A 309 2.61 -16.10 8.29
CA MET A 309 3.96 -15.55 8.32
C MET A 309 4.98 -16.57 8.81
N GLN A 310 4.68 -17.36 9.85
CA GLN A 310 5.64 -18.37 10.33
C GLN A 310 6.07 -19.33 9.21
N VAL A 311 5.11 -19.82 8.41
CA VAL A 311 5.40 -20.68 7.24
C VAL A 311 6.23 -19.92 6.22
N ALA A 312 5.81 -18.70 5.87
CA ALA A 312 6.50 -17.85 4.91
C ALA A 312 7.93 -17.49 5.38
N ALA A 313 8.15 -17.35 6.68
CA ALA A 313 9.44 -17.02 7.28
C ALA A 313 10.44 -18.18 7.19
N VAL A 314 9.98 -19.43 7.18
CA VAL A 314 10.84 -20.58 6.84
C VAL A 314 11.33 -20.48 5.38
N ALA A 315 10.47 -20.04 4.46
CA ALA A 315 10.88 -19.79 3.08
C ALA A 315 11.88 -18.61 3.00
N LEU A 316 11.67 -17.53 3.76
CA LEU A 316 12.62 -16.42 3.87
C LEU A 316 13.98 -16.87 4.44
N LEU A 317 13.99 -17.77 5.42
CA LEU A 317 15.21 -18.37 5.96
C LEU A 317 15.97 -19.17 4.90
N LYS A 318 15.24 -19.95 4.09
CA LYS A 318 15.80 -20.70 2.95
C LYS A 318 16.38 -19.75 1.90
N GLU A 319 15.69 -18.66 1.57
CA GLU A 319 16.18 -17.62 0.66
C GLU A 319 17.45 -16.94 1.22
N ALA A 320 17.51 -16.63 2.51
CA ALA A 320 18.69 -16.05 3.17
C ALA A 320 19.91 -16.99 3.13
N LEU A 321 19.70 -18.30 3.36
CA LEU A 321 20.75 -19.32 3.19
C LEU A 321 21.20 -19.40 1.73
N ALA A 322 20.30 -19.27 0.77
CA ALA A 322 20.65 -19.31 -0.64
C ALA A 322 21.48 -18.10 -1.07
N ALA A 323 21.21 -16.92 -0.49
CA ALA A 323 21.88 -15.66 -0.78
C ALA A 323 23.22 -15.46 -0.05
N THR A 324 23.49 -16.26 0.99
CA THR A 324 24.71 -16.15 1.81
C THR A 324 25.66 -17.32 1.58
N ASN A 325 26.93 -17.10 1.85
CA ASN A 325 27.95 -18.14 1.90
C ASN A 325 28.81 -17.97 3.16
N PRO A 326 29.44 -19.05 3.65
CA PRO A 326 30.38 -18.96 4.76
C PRO A 326 31.54 -17.98 4.45
N PRO A 327 32.05 -17.21 5.43
CA PRO A 327 31.64 -17.16 6.84
C PRO A 327 30.50 -16.15 7.08
N ASP A 328 29.28 -16.66 7.23
CA ASP A 328 28.08 -15.87 7.56
C ASP A 328 27.37 -16.55 8.74
N ILE A 329 26.67 -15.78 9.58
CA ILE A 329 25.95 -16.29 10.77
C ILE A 329 24.92 -17.39 10.42
N PHE A 330 24.30 -17.32 9.24
CA PHE A 330 23.39 -18.36 8.74
C PHE A 330 24.11 -19.70 8.49
N TRP A 331 25.43 -19.67 8.28
CA TRP A 331 26.29 -20.85 8.09
C TRP A 331 27.23 -21.07 9.28
N SER A 332 26.69 -20.97 10.49
CA SER A 332 27.42 -21.15 11.75
C SER A 332 26.61 -22.01 12.73
N PRO A 333 27.24 -22.53 13.82
CA PRO A 333 26.52 -23.29 14.84
C PRO A 333 25.35 -22.53 15.50
N ALA A 334 25.37 -21.19 15.44
CA ALA A 334 24.26 -20.35 15.91
C ALA A 334 22.95 -20.67 15.19
N PHE A 335 23.01 -21.16 13.94
CA PHE A 335 21.83 -21.57 13.18
C PHE A 335 21.04 -22.64 13.93
N MET A 336 21.67 -23.77 14.29
CA MET A 336 20.97 -24.86 14.97
C MET A 336 20.59 -24.50 16.40
N GLN A 337 21.40 -23.68 17.09
CA GLN A 337 21.07 -23.19 18.43
C GLN A 337 19.81 -22.30 18.41
N THR A 338 19.62 -21.51 17.37
CA THR A 338 18.53 -20.54 17.27
C THR A 338 17.29 -21.11 16.60
N PHE A 339 17.44 -21.66 15.40
CA PHE A 339 16.33 -22.13 14.58
C PHE A 339 16.00 -23.60 14.84
N GLY A 340 16.93 -24.41 15.32
CA GLY A 340 16.69 -25.84 15.56
C GLY A 340 15.46 -26.11 16.44
N PRO A 341 15.34 -25.50 17.64
CA PRO A 341 14.16 -25.65 18.50
C PRO A 341 12.87 -25.11 17.90
N LEU A 342 12.96 -24.10 17.02
CA LEU A 342 11.81 -23.49 16.38
C LEU A 342 11.29 -24.35 15.22
N LEU A 343 12.20 -24.80 14.34
CA LEU A 343 11.91 -25.56 13.12
C LEU A 343 11.56 -27.02 13.42
N PHE A 344 12.39 -27.68 14.23
CA PHE A 344 12.31 -29.12 14.47
C PHE A 344 11.59 -29.44 15.77
N ARG A 345 10.42 -28.81 15.94
CA ARG A 345 9.52 -29.03 17.07
C ARG A 345 8.64 -30.28 16.87
N PRO A 346 8.10 -30.87 17.95
CA PRO A 346 7.18 -31.99 17.83
C PRO A 346 5.98 -31.60 16.96
N ILE A 347 5.73 -32.37 15.90
CA ILE A 347 4.61 -32.10 14.99
C ILE A 347 3.33 -32.49 15.70
N SER A 348 2.38 -31.55 15.76
CA SER A 348 1.03 -31.86 16.18
C SER A 348 0.30 -32.51 15.01
N LEU A 349 0.52 -33.82 14.84
CA LEU A 349 -0.24 -34.66 13.92
C LEU A 349 -1.65 -34.80 14.50
N SER A 350 -2.45 -33.75 14.34
CA SER A 350 -3.82 -33.69 14.84
C SER A 350 -4.57 -34.96 14.46
N ALA A 351 -5.23 -35.58 15.45
CA ALA A 351 -6.11 -36.71 15.23
C ALA A 351 -7.28 -36.40 14.27
N ALA A 352 -7.51 -35.12 13.94
CA ALA A 352 -8.56 -34.67 13.03
C ALA A 352 -8.19 -34.74 11.53
N ALA A 353 -6.91 -34.89 11.16
CA ALA A 353 -6.51 -35.04 9.76
C ALA A 353 -6.67 -36.50 9.32
N ASN A 354 -7.88 -36.85 8.89
CA ASN A 354 -8.22 -38.20 8.43
C ASN A 354 -7.52 -38.57 7.11
N SER A 355 -7.01 -37.58 6.37
CA SER A 355 -6.30 -37.78 5.11
C SER A 355 -5.06 -36.90 4.97
N ILE A 356 -4.15 -37.29 4.07
CA ILE A 356 -3.00 -36.47 3.66
C ILE A 356 -3.44 -35.13 3.02
N VAL A 357 -4.59 -35.11 2.35
CA VAL A 357 -5.13 -33.91 1.69
C VAL A 357 -5.53 -32.88 2.74
N ASP A 358 -6.19 -33.32 3.81
CA ASP A 358 -6.58 -32.45 4.94
C ASP A 358 -5.34 -31.91 5.65
N PHE A 359 -4.34 -32.77 5.88
CA PHE A 359 -3.09 -32.37 6.52
C PHE A 359 -2.33 -31.33 5.68
N THR A 360 -2.11 -31.59 4.39
CA THR A 360 -1.37 -30.68 3.49
C THR A 360 -2.07 -29.33 3.27
N SER A 361 -3.40 -29.32 3.40
CA SER A 361 -4.20 -28.09 3.34
C SER A 361 -4.14 -27.29 4.65
N SER A 362 -3.89 -27.96 5.77
CA SER A 362 -3.78 -27.36 7.09
C SER A 362 -2.55 -26.46 7.22
N TYR A 363 -2.62 -25.56 8.20
CA TYR A 363 -1.50 -24.70 8.57
C TYR A 363 -0.24 -25.51 8.95
N GLU A 364 -0.41 -26.48 9.86
CA GLU A 364 0.70 -27.30 10.35
C GLU A 364 1.34 -28.12 9.21
N GLY A 365 0.53 -28.64 8.28
CA GLY A 365 1.06 -29.35 7.11
C GLY A 365 1.90 -28.46 6.20
N LYS A 366 1.44 -27.22 5.93
CA LYS A 366 2.23 -26.25 5.14
C LYS A 366 3.54 -25.90 5.83
N TYR A 367 3.52 -25.74 7.16
CA TYR A 367 4.73 -25.50 7.95
C TYR A 367 5.71 -26.65 7.85
N VAL A 368 5.23 -27.88 8.09
CA VAL A 368 6.04 -29.10 8.01
C VAL A 368 6.66 -29.27 6.62
N ILE A 369 5.90 -29.06 5.55
CA ILE A 369 6.43 -29.14 4.18
C ILE A 369 7.59 -28.15 3.99
N GLU A 370 7.43 -26.91 4.46
CA GLU A 370 8.46 -25.90 4.26
C GLU A 370 9.71 -26.15 5.13
N VAL A 371 9.54 -26.66 6.35
CA VAL A 371 10.65 -27.12 7.19
C VAL A 371 11.38 -28.30 6.57
N LEU A 372 10.66 -29.28 6.00
CA LEU A 372 11.27 -30.41 5.31
C LEU A 372 12.04 -29.97 4.06
N ASN A 373 11.50 -29.01 3.29
CA ASN A 373 12.19 -28.40 2.16
C ASN A 373 13.50 -27.72 2.60
N LEU A 374 13.46 -26.96 3.70
CA LEU A 374 14.64 -26.32 4.27
C LEU A 374 15.65 -27.36 4.76
N TYR A 375 15.20 -28.40 5.48
CA TYR A 375 16.05 -29.49 5.96
C TYR A 375 16.77 -30.19 4.80
N TYR A 376 16.06 -30.47 3.71
CA TYR A 376 16.65 -31.03 2.49
C TYR A 376 17.74 -30.11 1.90
N VAL A 377 17.48 -28.80 1.79
CA VAL A 377 18.46 -27.83 1.30
C VAL A 377 19.71 -27.79 2.19
N LEU A 378 19.55 -27.80 3.52
CA LEU A 378 20.66 -27.82 4.46
C LEU A 378 21.47 -29.11 4.35
N LEU A 379 20.83 -30.27 4.25
CA LEU A 379 21.53 -31.54 4.06
C LEU A 379 22.38 -31.57 2.78
N LEU A 380 21.90 -30.94 1.70
CA LEU A 380 22.64 -30.86 0.44
C LEU A 380 23.79 -29.84 0.50
N ARG A 381 23.54 -28.64 1.04
CA ARG A 381 24.50 -27.52 0.98
C ARG A 381 25.49 -27.51 2.14
N ASP A 382 25.11 -27.94 3.34
CA ASP A 382 25.98 -27.95 4.52
C ASP A 382 26.82 -29.23 4.62
N ALA A 383 27.57 -29.55 3.56
CA ALA A 383 28.37 -30.77 3.49
C ALA A 383 29.42 -30.85 4.62
N SER A 384 29.97 -29.70 5.00
CA SER A 384 30.99 -29.57 6.05
C SER A 384 30.43 -29.37 7.46
N ASN A 385 29.12 -29.51 7.66
CA ASN A 385 28.45 -29.37 8.95
C ASN A 385 28.74 -28.05 9.68
N LYS A 386 28.76 -26.93 8.95
CA LYS A 386 29.02 -25.60 9.52
C LYS A 386 27.89 -25.12 10.43
N THR A 387 26.66 -25.56 10.16
CA THR A 387 25.48 -25.23 10.97
C THR A 387 25.36 -26.10 12.23
N GLY A 388 26.06 -27.24 12.28
CA GLY A 388 25.89 -28.28 13.31
C GLY A 388 24.71 -29.22 13.06
N LEU A 389 23.98 -29.10 11.94
CA LEU A 389 22.82 -29.95 11.66
C LEU A 389 23.16 -31.44 11.60
N ARG A 390 24.34 -31.80 11.08
CA ARG A 390 24.82 -33.18 10.93
C ARG A 390 25.44 -33.75 12.21
N ASP A 391 25.42 -33.00 13.31
CA ASP A 391 25.79 -33.54 14.61
C ASP A 391 24.86 -34.71 14.96
N LYS A 392 25.43 -35.81 15.49
CA LYS A 392 24.67 -37.04 15.76
C LYS A 392 23.45 -36.79 16.63
N ASP A 393 23.56 -35.90 17.61
CA ASP A 393 22.48 -35.59 18.54
C ASP A 393 21.38 -34.76 17.87
N ASN A 394 21.75 -33.79 17.03
CA ASN A 394 20.80 -32.99 16.25
C ASN A 394 20.03 -33.87 15.25
N MET A 395 20.72 -34.70 14.48
CA MET A 395 20.06 -35.63 13.54
C MET A 395 19.11 -36.61 14.24
N LYS A 396 19.56 -37.22 15.35
CA LYS A 396 18.70 -38.11 16.15
C LYS A 396 17.49 -37.38 16.70
N ASN A 397 17.66 -36.14 17.14
CA ASN A 397 16.55 -35.34 17.65
C ASN A 397 15.54 -35.02 16.55
N VAL A 398 15.99 -34.56 15.38
CA VAL A 398 15.11 -34.28 14.22
C VAL A 398 14.36 -35.55 13.80
N ASP A 399 15.04 -36.70 13.73
CA ASP A 399 14.39 -37.96 13.40
C ASP A 399 13.31 -38.33 14.42
N ARG A 400 13.65 -38.29 15.71
CA ARG A 400 12.74 -38.63 16.81
C ARG A 400 11.51 -37.71 16.87
N VAL A 401 11.73 -36.41 16.74
CA VAL A 401 10.71 -35.38 17.00
C VAL A 401 9.82 -35.13 15.78
N MET A 402 10.35 -35.31 14.57
CA MET A 402 9.70 -34.89 13.33
C MET A 402 9.55 -36.03 12.32
N LEU A 403 10.65 -36.66 11.89
CA LEU A 403 10.63 -37.58 10.74
C LEU A 403 9.98 -38.93 11.06
N ALA A 404 10.27 -39.53 12.22
CA ALA A 404 9.69 -40.81 12.62
C ALA A 404 8.16 -40.71 12.83
N PRO A 405 7.62 -39.69 13.53
CA PRO A 405 6.17 -39.47 13.61
C PRO A 405 5.51 -39.30 12.24
N LEU A 406 6.12 -38.51 11.34
CA LEU A 406 5.60 -38.32 9.98
C LEU A 406 5.56 -39.63 9.19
N ARG A 407 6.64 -40.42 9.23
CA ARG A 407 6.69 -41.73 8.57
C ARG A 407 5.59 -42.66 9.08
N ALA A 408 5.40 -42.71 10.40
CA ALA A 408 4.35 -43.54 11.01
C ALA A 408 2.94 -43.10 10.57
N GLN A 409 2.70 -41.80 10.47
CA GLN A 409 1.40 -41.26 10.07
C GLN A 409 1.15 -41.38 8.56
N MET A 410 2.18 -41.22 7.72
CA MET A 410 2.07 -41.44 6.28
C MET A 410 1.64 -42.88 5.95
N THR A 411 2.13 -43.88 6.68
CA THR A 411 1.70 -45.28 6.55
C THR A 411 0.21 -45.49 6.89
N ARG A 412 -0.42 -44.56 7.62
CA ARG A 412 -1.86 -44.62 7.93
C ARG A 412 -2.73 -43.88 6.90
N TRP A 413 -2.16 -42.91 6.19
CA TRP A 413 -2.87 -42.16 5.15
C TRP A 413 -2.79 -42.85 3.77
N ILE A 414 -1.81 -43.74 3.57
CA ILE A 414 -1.71 -44.69 2.45
C ILE A 414 -2.53 -45.93 2.78
#